data_AF-A0AAE4GAJ3-F1
#
_entry.id   AF-A0AAE4GAJ3-F1
#
_cell.length_a   1.000
_cell.length_b   1.000
_cell.length_c   1.000
_cell.angle_alpha   90.00
_cell.angle_beta   90.00
_cell.angle_gamma   90.00
#
_symmetry.space_group_name_H-M   'P 1'
#
loop_
_entity.id
_entity.type
_entity.pdbx_description
1 polymer ?
#
loop_
_entity_poly.entity_id
_entity_poly.type
_entity_poly.pdbx_seq_one_letter_code
_entity_poly.pdbx_strand_id
1 'polypeptide(L)'
;MSDEPVQGKKEATPSASASTVDAQELAFLREVLGIRQLQPEVKWGLRNLHAAAPDQQDPCLDSLLAKGLMVAGGSGEVAVFFHATLAGCKVAGLPDEEAEIAAVVERPDDFLRIHYTRPVAGKARSTSVSIDPDLFLLFAKLLNSASGARQTLRNWAIEIDGQGAGRPGRIGVSRMVQRRIYQEIAQTLDRGLNVR
;
A
#
# COMPACT_ATOMS: atom_id res chain seq x y z
N MET A 1 -36.43 -45.93 -3.34
CA MET A 1 -35.10 -45.60 -2.80
C MET A 1 -35.09 -44.10 -2.60
N SER A 2 -35.19 -43.72 -1.33
CA SER A 2 -35.37 -42.35 -0.84
C SER A 2 -34.06 -41.57 -0.80
N ASP A 3 -34.19 -40.23 -0.86
CA ASP A 3 -33.44 -39.19 -0.15
C ASP A 3 -31.90 -39.20 -0.13
N GLU A 4 -31.26 -38.19 -0.72
CA GLU A 4 -30.87 -36.92 -0.04
C GLU A 4 -29.92 -36.08 -0.93
N PRO A 5 -30.08 -34.74 -0.99
CA PRO A 5 -29.08 -33.84 -1.55
C PRO A 5 -28.05 -33.40 -0.50
N VAL A 6 -26.77 -33.52 -0.85
CA VAL A 6 -25.61 -33.12 -0.02
C VAL A 6 -25.62 -31.61 0.23
N GLN A 7 -25.89 -31.23 1.49
CA GLN A 7 -25.62 -29.91 2.05
C GLN A 7 -24.14 -29.74 2.40
N GLY A 8 -23.65 -28.50 2.26
CA GLY A 8 -22.78 -27.91 3.27
C GLY A 8 -21.30 -27.74 2.90
N LYS A 9 -20.96 -26.54 2.42
CA LYS A 9 -19.90 -25.70 3.01
C LYS A 9 -20.13 -24.27 2.54
N LYS A 10 -20.99 -23.54 3.26
CA LYS A 10 -20.97 -22.07 3.24
C LYS A 10 -19.70 -21.68 3.99
N GLU A 11 -18.72 -21.14 3.28
CA GLU A 11 -17.67 -20.35 3.90
C GLU A 11 -18.35 -19.22 4.68
N ALA A 12 -18.15 -19.25 5.99
CA ALA A 12 -18.58 -18.18 6.87
C ALA A 12 -17.73 -16.95 6.55
N THR A 13 -18.30 -16.01 5.82
CA THR A 13 -17.83 -14.63 5.81
C THR A 13 -17.86 -14.13 7.26
N PRO A 14 -16.75 -13.73 7.89
CA PRO A 14 -16.82 -13.09 9.19
C PRO A 14 -17.59 -11.77 9.02
N SER A 15 -18.80 -11.77 9.57
CA SER A 15 -19.62 -10.58 9.77
C SER A 15 -18.84 -9.64 10.68
N ALA A 16 -18.32 -8.55 10.11
CA ALA A 16 -17.60 -7.52 10.86
C ALA A 16 -18.59 -6.82 11.80
N SER A 17 -18.67 -7.28 13.05
CA SER A 17 -19.29 -6.52 14.11
C SER A 17 -18.46 -5.24 14.32
N ALA A 18 -19.11 -4.09 14.19
CA ALA A 18 -18.53 -2.77 14.45
C ALA A 18 -18.20 -2.66 15.94
N SER A 19 -17.08 -3.22 16.35
CA SER A 19 -16.53 -3.04 17.69
C SER A 19 -15.95 -1.64 17.78
N THR A 20 -16.40 -0.90 18.79
CA THR A 20 -15.88 0.42 19.11
C THR A 20 -14.36 0.32 19.33
N VAL A 21 -13.62 1.19 18.64
CA VAL A 21 -12.18 1.34 18.84
C VAL A 21 -11.97 2.23 20.04
N ASP A 22 -11.23 1.77 21.04
CA ASP A 22 -10.99 2.55 22.25
C ASP A 22 -9.88 3.60 22.05
N ALA A 23 -9.66 4.45 23.05
CA ALA A 23 -8.70 5.54 22.96
C ALA A 23 -7.24 5.05 22.84
N GLN A 24 -6.92 3.90 23.43
CA GLN A 24 -5.58 3.32 23.40
C GLN A 24 -5.29 2.69 22.03
N GLU A 25 -6.25 1.96 21.49
CA GLU A 25 -6.21 1.42 20.13
C GLU A 25 -6.11 2.51 19.07
N LEU A 26 -6.85 3.60 19.24
CA LEU A 26 -6.79 4.75 18.34
C LEU A 26 -5.43 5.47 18.43
N ALA A 27 -4.87 5.62 19.63
CA ALA A 27 -3.55 6.19 19.82
C ALA A 27 -2.47 5.31 19.16
N PHE A 28 -2.57 3.99 19.32
CA PHE A 28 -1.68 3.03 18.69
C PHE A 28 -1.74 3.13 17.16
N LEU A 29 -2.93 3.11 16.55
CA LEU A 29 -3.08 3.25 15.09
C LEU A 29 -2.46 4.55 14.57
N ARG A 30 -2.65 5.67 15.28
CA ARG A 30 -2.07 6.96 14.91
C ARG A 30 -0.56 6.97 15.01
N GLU A 31 0.00 6.31 16.03
CA GLU A 31 1.43 6.12 16.15
C GLU A 31 2.00 5.28 15.01
N VAL A 32 1.38 4.13 14.72
CA VAL A 32 1.80 3.25 13.61
C VAL A 32 1.82 4.01 12.30
N LEU A 33 0.84 4.89 12.06
CA LEU A 33 0.69 5.68 10.84
C LEU A 33 1.51 6.99 10.84
N GLY A 34 2.26 7.29 11.90
CA GLY A 34 3.03 8.53 12.02
C GLY A 34 2.18 9.80 12.17
N ILE A 35 0.90 9.68 12.51
CA ILE A 35 -0.05 10.79 12.71
C ILE A 35 0.17 11.38 14.12
N ARG A 36 1.30 12.05 14.34
CA ARG A 36 1.61 12.73 15.61
C ARG A 36 1.24 14.21 15.56
N GLN A 37 0.47 14.69 16.53
CA GLN A 37 0.11 16.12 16.69
C GLN A 37 1.32 17.03 16.97
N LEU A 38 2.45 16.48 17.41
CA LEU A 38 3.54 17.26 18.03
C LEU A 38 4.73 17.60 17.13
N GLN A 39 4.80 17.11 15.88
CA GLN A 39 5.93 17.40 14.98
C GLN A 39 5.51 17.49 13.50
N PRO A 40 4.82 18.58 13.08
CA PRO A 40 4.41 18.78 11.68
C PRO A 40 5.59 18.90 10.70
N GLU A 41 6.80 19.18 11.20
CA GLU A 41 8.00 19.42 10.38
C GLU A 41 8.74 18.14 9.98
N VAL A 42 8.42 17.01 10.60
CA VAL A 42 9.06 15.73 10.26
C VAL A 42 7.99 14.75 9.79
N LYS A 43 7.53 14.96 8.54
CA LYS A 43 6.73 13.95 7.83
C LYS A 43 7.64 12.77 7.51
N TRP A 44 7.71 11.79 8.41
CA TRP A 44 8.45 10.53 8.19
C TRP A 44 7.78 9.61 7.15
N GLY A 45 7.03 10.18 6.18
CA GLY A 45 6.14 9.45 5.28
C GLY A 45 4.98 8.79 6.02
N LEU A 46 3.93 8.38 5.29
CA LEU A 46 2.91 7.47 5.81
C LEU A 46 3.55 6.09 6.04
N ARG A 47 4.39 5.96 7.07
CA ARG A 47 4.91 4.66 7.50
C ARG A 47 3.71 3.93 8.04
N ASN A 48 3.27 2.89 7.34
CA ASN A 48 2.23 2.00 7.83
C ASN A 48 2.91 0.73 8.30
N LEU A 49 3.75 0.84 9.33
CA LEU A 49 4.64 -0.24 9.73
C LEU A 49 4.86 -0.25 11.23
N HIS A 50 4.49 -1.35 11.86
CA HIS A 50 4.81 -1.68 13.24
C HIS A 50 5.62 -2.97 13.25
N ALA A 51 6.76 -3.00 13.94
CA ALA A 51 7.58 -4.20 14.09
C ALA A 51 7.44 -4.70 15.53
N ALA A 52 7.06 -5.97 15.70
CA ALA A 52 7.04 -6.63 16.99
C ALA A 52 7.90 -7.91 16.94
N ALA A 53 8.52 -8.25 18.05
CA ALA A 53 9.21 -9.53 18.17
C ALA A 53 8.18 -10.69 18.11
N PRO A 54 8.55 -11.88 17.60
CA PRO A 54 7.59 -13.00 17.46
C PRO A 54 6.93 -13.45 18.77
N ASP A 55 7.58 -13.21 19.90
CA ASP A 55 7.16 -13.55 21.25
C ASP A 55 6.60 -12.34 22.04
N GLN A 56 6.61 -11.15 21.45
CA GLN A 56 6.06 -9.96 22.08
C GLN A 56 4.53 -10.02 22.06
N GLN A 57 3.92 -10.05 23.24
CA GLN A 57 2.48 -9.87 23.39
C GLN A 57 2.18 -8.38 23.53
N ASP A 58 1.40 -7.84 22.60
CA ASP A 58 0.84 -6.50 22.69
C ASP A 58 -0.69 -6.61 22.60
N PRO A 59 -1.41 -6.49 23.74
CA PRO A 59 -2.86 -6.62 23.77
C PRO A 59 -3.60 -5.65 22.84
N CYS A 60 -2.99 -4.49 22.57
CA CYS A 60 -3.55 -3.49 21.67
C CYS A 60 -3.44 -3.95 20.22
N LEU A 61 -2.29 -4.48 19.83
CA LEU A 61 -2.07 -5.07 18.52
C LEU A 61 -2.98 -6.29 18.30
N ASP A 62 -3.08 -7.19 19.28
CA ASP A 62 -3.93 -8.39 19.22
C ASP A 62 -5.40 -8.03 19.02
N SER A 63 -5.88 -7.02 19.76
CA SER A 63 -7.24 -6.49 19.59
C SER A 63 -7.46 -5.90 18.19
N LEU A 64 -6.53 -5.06 17.72
CA LEU A 64 -6.62 -4.44 16.39
C LEU A 64 -6.58 -5.46 15.24
N LEU A 65 -5.81 -6.55 15.40
CA LEU A 65 -5.80 -7.70 14.49
C LEU A 65 -7.16 -8.41 14.49
N ALA A 66 -7.72 -8.70 15.68
CA ALA A 66 -9.03 -9.33 15.81
C ALA A 66 -10.16 -8.47 15.20
N LYS A 67 -10.02 -7.14 15.23
CA LYS A 67 -10.94 -6.17 14.62
C LYS A 67 -10.74 -5.98 13.12
N GLY A 68 -9.69 -6.58 12.52
CA GLY A 68 -9.34 -6.40 11.10
C GLY A 68 -8.86 -4.99 10.75
N LEU A 69 -8.45 -4.20 11.75
CA LEU A 69 -7.92 -2.84 11.58
C LEU A 69 -6.42 -2.86 11.32
N MET A 70 -5.75 -3.95 11.69
CA MET A 70 -4.38 -4.25 11.34
C MET A 70 -4.28 -5.66 10.77
N VAL A 71 -3.20 -5.93 10.05
CA VAL A 71 -2.85 -7.24 9.53
C VAL A 71 -1.34 -7.45 9.62
N ALA A 72 -0.92 -8.71 9.77
CA ALA A 72 0.47 -9.08 9.64
C ALA A 72 0.92 -8.95 8.17
N GLY A 73 2.04 -8.27 7.96
CA GLY A 73 2.77 -8.22 6.70
C GLY A 73 3.77 -9.37 6.58
N GLY A 74 4.89 -9.13 5.89
CA GLY A 74 5.98 -10.10 5.83
C GLY A 74 6.65 -10.30 7.20
N SER A 75 7.11 -11.51 7.48
CA SER A 75 8.00 -11.78 8.61
C SER A 75 9.47 -11.67 8.18
N GLY A 76 10.28 -11.00 9.00
CA GLY A 76 11.73 -11.15 8.98
C GLY A 76 12.16 -12.24 9.95
N GLU A 77 13.45 -12.60 9.97
CA GLU A 77 13.99 -13.61 10.91
C GLU A 77 13.84 -13.19 12.38
N VAL A 78 13.74 -11.88 12.66
CA VAL A 78 13.80 -11.31 14.03
C VAL A 78 12.53 -10.55 14.42
N ALA A 79 11.62 -10.28 13.47
CA ALA A 79 10.42 -9.49 13.73
C ALA A 79 9.28 -9.86 12.78
N VAL A 80 8.06 -9.76 13.29
CA VAL A 80 6.84 -9.75 12.48
C VAL A 80 6.45 -8.28 12.25
N PHE A 81 6.25 -7.92 10.99
CA PHE A 81 5.79 -6.60 10.64
C PHE A 81 4.27 -6.58 10.54
N PHE A 82 3.65 -5.50 10.98
CA PHE A 82 2.22 -5.29 10.96
C PHE A 82 1.92 -3.94 10.32
N HIS A 83 0.77 -3.86 9.64
CA HIS A 83 0.31 -2.62 9.02
C HIS A 83 -1.19 -2.47 9.22
N ALA A 84 -1.65 -1.22 9.33
CA ALA A 84 -3.05 -0.86 9.36
C ALA A 84 -3.71 -1.16 8.00
N THR A 85 -4.91 -1.73 8.03
CA THR A 85 -5.73 -1.92 6.84
C THR A 85 -6.29 -0.57 6.38
N LEU A 86 -6.93 -0.53 5.21
CA LEU A 86 -7.70 0.66 4.80
C LEU A 86 -8.73 1.08 5.86
N ALA A 87 -9.38 0.10 6.51
CA ALA A 87 -10.32 0.37 7.60
C ALA A 87 -9.59 0.98 8.81
N GLY A 88 -8.45 0.43 9.22
CA GLY A 88 -7.61 1.00 10.29
C GLY A 88 -7.12 2.41 10.00
N CYS A 89 -6.71 2.68 8.76
CA CYS A 89 -6.28 4.01 8.31
C CYS A 89 -7.41 5.04 8.43
N LYS A 90 -8.62 4.69 7.97
CA LYS A 90 -9.80 5.58 8.08
C LYS A 90 -10.21 5.82 9.53
N VAL A 91 -10.20 4.77 10.36
CA VAL A 91 -10.46 4.88 11.81
C VAL A 91 -9.47 5.82 12.49
N ALA A 92 -8.19 5.79 12.09
CA ALA A 92 -7.16 6.68 12.63
C ALA A 92 -7.37 8.16 12.28
N GLY A 93 -8.20 8.44 11.27
CA GLY A 93 -8.53 9.78 10.78
C GLY A 93 -7.73 10.21 9.55
N LEU A 94 -7.12 9.28 8.80
CA LEU A 94 -6.51 9.64 7.52
C LEU A 94 -7.58 10.02 6.49
N PRO A 95 -7.35 11.07 5.68
CA PRO A 95 -8.14 11.33 4.49
C PRO A 95 -8.17 10.10 3.57
N ASP A 96 -9.25 9.92 2.80
CA ASP A 96 -9.45 8.73 1.95
C ASP A 96 -8.24 8.44 1.03
N GLU A 97 -7.67 9.48 0.41
CA GLU A 97 -6.50 9.35 -0.47
C GLU A 97 -5.25 8.87 0.29
N GLU A 98 -5.00 9.41 1.47
CA GLU A 98 -3.84 9.04 2.30
C GLU A 98 -4.02 7.64 2.90
N ALA A 99 -5.26 7.28 3.24
CA ALA A 99 -5.61 5.94 3.72
C ALA A 99 -5.38 4.87 2.63
N GLU A 100 -5.76 5.14 1.38
CA GLU A 100 -5.50 4.24 0.24
C GLU A 100 -4.01 4.08 -0.08
N ILE A 101 -3.21 5.09 0.24
CA ILE A 101 -1.76 5.06 0.03
C ILE A 101 -1.08 4.28 1.16
N ALA A 102 -1.38 4.65 2.41
CA ALA A 102 -0.83 4.03 3.60
C ALA A 102 -1.12 2.53 3.63
N ALA A 103 -2.36 2.12 3.29
CA ALA A 103 -2.80 0.72 3.32
C ALA A 103 -2.03 -0.21 2.36
N VAL A 104 -1.17 0.32 1.49
CA VAL A 104 -0.41 -0.49 0.51
C VAL A 104 1.10 -0.32 0.63
N VAL A 105 1.58 0.42 1.63
CA VAL A 105 2.99 0.36 2.03
C VAL A 105 3.19 -0.94 2.81
N GLU A 106 3.40 -2.03 2.08
CA GLU A 106 3.38 -3.40 2.63
C GLU A 106 4.73 -3.87 3.20
N ARG A 107 5.81 -3.10 3.07
CA ARG A 107 7.17 -3.59 3.33
C ARG A 107 8.07 -2.60 4.09
N PRO A 108 9.08 -3.13 4.82
CA PRO A 108 10.09 -2.33 5.51
C PRO A 108 11.09 -1.63 4.58
N ASP A 109 11.01 -1.82 3.25
CA ASP A 109 11.94 -1.22 2.29
C ASP A 109 11.55 0.19 1.83
N ASP A 110 10.63 0.88 2.54
CA ASP A 110 10.19 2.26 2.29
C ASP A 110 9.62 2.52 0.87
N PHE A 111 9.33 1.49 0.07
CA PHE A 111 8.81 1.63 -1.30
C PHE A 111 7.40 1.08 -1.47
N LEU A 112 6.57 1.83 -2.21
CA LEU A 112 5.32 1.33 -2.75
C LEU A 112 5.61 0.41 -3.95
N ARG A 113 5.06 -0.82 -3.94
CA ARG A 113 5.20 -1.77 -5.05
C ARG A 113 3.96 -1.80 -5.94
N ILE A 114 4.17 -1.56 -7.23
CA ILE A 114 3.13 -1.74 -8.25
C ILE A 114 3.35 -3.10 -8.92
N HIS A 115 2.53 -4.07 -8.53
CA HIS A 115 2.57 -5.43 -9.07
C HIS A 115 1.91 -5.52 -10.45
N TYR A 116 2.54 -6.29 -11.34
CA TYR A 116 2.05 -6.61 -12.67
C TYR A 116 2.56 -7.97 -13.16
N THR A 117 1.86 -8.52 -14.15
CA THR A 117 2.22 -9.80 -14.77
C THR A 117 2.88 -9.54 -16.12
N ARG A 118 3.96 -10.27 -16.38
CA ARG A 118 4.65 -10.23 -17.67
C ARG A 118 4.93 -11.64 -18.22
N PRO A 119 4.98 -11.83 -19.54
CA PRO A 119 5.42 -13.09 -20.12
C PRO A 119 6.95 -13.21 -20.04
N VAL A 120 7.44 -14.32 -19.48
CA VAL A 120 8.87 -14.70 -19.48
C VAL A 120 8.98 -16.12 -19.97
N ALA A 121 9.66 -16.33 -21.09
CA ALA A 121 9.81 -17.65 -21.72
C ALA A 121 8.47 -18.39 -21.90
N GLY A 122 7.44 -17.68 -22.37
CA GLY A 122 6.09 -18.23 -22.62
C GLY A 122 5.24 -18.48 -21.36
N LYS A 123 5.73 -18.12 -20.16
CA LYS A 123 4.97 -18.25 -18.90
C LYS A 123 4.68 -16.89 -18.28
N ALA A 124 3.49 -16.72 -17.74
CA ALA A 124 3.15 -15.55 -16.93
C ALA A 124 3.99 -15.54 -15.64
N ARG A 125 4.67 -14.44 -15.38
CA ARG A 125 5.44 -14.20 -14.15
C ARG A 125 4.99 -12.91 -13.50
N SER A 126 4.74 -12.98 -12.20
CA SER A 126 4.49 -11.80 -11.37
C SER A 126 5.81 -11.05 -11.14
N THR A 127 5.75 -9.73 -11.24
CA THR A 127 6.85 -8.80 -11.02
C THR A 127 6.31 -7.49 -10.43
N SER A 128 7.19 -6.56 -10.07
CA SER A 128 6.80 -5.26 -9.54
C SER A 128 7.78 -4.15 -9.91
N VAL A 129 7.30 -2.91 -9.97
CA VAL A 129 8.15 -1.73 -9.89
C VAL A 129 8.05 -1.11 -8.50
N SER A 130 9.18 -0.58 -8.01
CA SER A 130 9.27 0.13 -6.73
C SER A 130 9.17 1.64 -6.97
N ILE A 131 8.27 2.28 -6.25
CA ILE A 131 7.98 3.71 -6.34
C ILE A 131 8.14 4.30 -4.94
N ASP A 132 8.78 5.45 -4.87
CA ASP A 132 8.83 6.25 -3.65
C ASP A 132 7.40 6.67 -3.23
N PRO A 133 6.97 6.45 -1.98
CA PRO A 133 5.60 6.76 -1.55
C PRO A 133 5.20 8.23 -1.71
N ASP A 134 6.11 9.17 -1.46
CA ASP A 134 5.83 10.60 -1.60
C ASP A 134 5.70 10.98 -3.09
N LEU A 135 6.55 10.40 -3.94
CA LEU A 135 6.41 10.55 -5.39
C LEU A 135 5.08 9.97 -5.89
N PHE A 136 4.65 8.83 -5.35
CA PHE A 136 3.33 8.28 -5.67
C PHE A 136 2.21 9.22 -5.22
N LEU A 137 2.29 9.77 -4.01
CA LEU A 137 1.29 10.71 -3.48
C LEU A 137 1.16 11.94 -4.38
N LEU A 138 2.27 12.54 -4.81
CA LEU A 138 2.27 13.67 -5.74
C LEU A 138 1.58 13.30 -7.06
N PHE A 139 1.89 12.12 -7.61
CA PHE A 139 1.30 11.65 -8.85
C PHE A 139 -0.20 11.30 -8.70
N ALA A 140 -0.60 10.73 -7.58
CA ALA A 140 -2.00 10.45 -7.26
C ALA A 140 -2.82 11.75 -7.16
N LYS A 141 -2.26 12.78 -6.51
CA LYS A 141 -2.86 14.13 -6.44
C LYS A 141 -2.97 14.77 -7.81
N LEU A 142 -1.95 14.63 -8.65
CA LEU A 142 -1.97 15.10 -10.04
C LEU A 142 -3.15 14.51 -10.82
N LEU A 143 -3.45 13.23 -10.60
CA LEU A 143 -4.54 12.51 -11.26
C LEU A 143 -5.88 12.58 -10.50
N ASN A 144 -5.90 13.20 -9.32
CA ASN A 144 -7.02 13.20 -8.39
C ASN A 144 -7.59 11.79 -8.14
N SER A 145 -6.71 10.78 -8.09
CA SER A 145 -7.08 9.36 -7.96
C SER A 145 -5.87 8.47 -7.66
N ALA A 146 -5.82 7.87 -6.47
CA ALA A 146 -4.78 6.88 -6.13
C ALA A 146 -4.95 5.57 -6.93
N SER A 147 -6.18 5.10 -7.11
CA SER A 147 -6.48 3.93 -7.97
C SER A 147 -6.11 4.18 -9.44
N GLY A 148 -6.43 5.37 -9.96
CA GLY A 148 -6.04 5.82 -11.29
C GLY A 148 -4.51 5.89 -11.46
N ALA A 149 -3.80 6.44 -10.48
CA ALA A 149 -2.34 6.44 -10.47
C ALA A 149 -1.75 5.04 -10.51
N ARG A 150 -2.23 4.10 -9.67
CA ARG A 150 -1.77 2.70 -9.71
C ARG A 150 -1.95 2.06 -11.08
N GLN A 151 -3.12 2.25 -11.70
CA GLN A 151 -3.40 1.68 -13.01
C GLN A 151 -2.49 2.26 -14.09
N THR A 152 -2.27 3.58 -14.08
CA THR A 152 -1.36 4.25 -15.00
C THR A 152 0.08 3.75 -14.85
N LEU A 153 0.58 3.67 -13.62
CA LEU A 153 1.94 3.16 -13.35
C LEU A 153 2.09 1.69 -13.76
N ARG A 154 1.06 0.88 -13.54
CA ARG A 154 1.03 -0.52 -13.99
C ARG A 154 1.14 -0.62 -15.50
N ASN A 155 0.33 0.17 -16.23
CA ASN A 155 0.34 0.19 -17.68
C ASN A 155 1.71 0.61 -18.23
N TRP A 156 2.33 1.65 -17.65
CA TRP A 156 3.66 2.09 -18.05
C TRP A 156 4.74 1.04 -17.74
N ALA A 157 4.65 0.36 -16.60
CA ALA A 157 5.59 -0.69 -16.25
C ALA A 157 5.55 -1.84 -17.29
N ILE A 158 4.34 -2.28 -17.67
CA ILE A 158 4.14 -3.29 -18.72
C ILE A 158 4.72 -2.81 -20.06
N GLU A 159 4.43 -1.58 -20.45
CA GLU A 159 4.90 -0.98 -21.70
C GLU A 159 6.44 -0.93 -21.76
N ILE A 160 7.07 -0.39 -20.72
CA ILE A 160 8.53 -0.20 -20.65
C ILE A 160 9.26 -1.56 -20.59
N ASP A 161 8.73 -2.51 -19.83
CA ASP A 161 9.31 -3.85 -19.73
C ASP A 161 9.20 -4.60 -21.06
N GLY A 162 8.08 -4.45 -21.79
CA GLY A 162 7.88 -4.97 -23.14
C GLY A 162 8.87 -4.44 -24.17
N GLN A 163 9.43 -3.24 -23.97
CA GLN A 163 10.46 -2.63 -24.82
C GLN A 163 11.89 -3.17 -24.52
N GLY A 164 12.03 -4.13 -23.60
CA GLY A 164 13.33 -4.74 -23.25
C GLY A 164 14.18 -3.91 -22.30
N ALA A 165 13.54 -3.10 -21.44
CA ALA A 165 14.18 -2.49 -20.28
C ALA A 165 14.47 -3.59 -19.24
N GLY A 166 15.75 -3.84 -18.91
CA GLY A 166 16.16 -4.97 -18.05
C GLY A 166 17.35 -5.79 -18.57
N ARG A 167 17.91 -5.42 -19.73
CA ARG A 167 19.22 -5.94 -20.17
C ARG A 167 20.36 -5.37 -19.31
N PRO A 168 21.46 -6.11 -19.09
CA PRO A 168 22.62 -5.61 -18.34
C PRO A 168 23.09 -4.25 -18.89
N GLY A 169 23.30 -3.27 -18.00
CA GLY A 169 23.74 -1.92 -18.37
C GLY A 169 22.63 -0.94 -18.79
N ARG A 170 21.35 -1.35 -18.81
CA ARG A 170 20.21 -0.44 -19.03
C ARG A 170 19.56 0.01 -17.72
N ILE A 171 18.96 1.19 -17.75
CA ILE A 171 18.16 1.74 -16.66
C ILE A 171 16.99 0.79 -16.35
N GLY A 172 16.82 0.41 -15.07
CA GLY A 172 15.75 -0.49 -14.65
C GLY A 172 14.36 0.10 -14.82
N VAL A 173 13.35 -0.77 -14.98
CA VAL A 173 11.94 -0.40 -15.22
C VAL A 173 11.41 0.57 -14.15
N SER A 174 11.68 0.32 -12.86
CA SER A 174 11.28 1.23 -11.77
C SER A 174 11.77 2.66 -12.00
N ARG A 175 13.04 2.83 -12.41
CA ARG A 175 13.64 4.14 -12.64
C ARG A 175 13.06 4.83 -13.88
N MET A 176 12.72 4.07 -14.91
CA MET A 176 12.06 4.58 -16.11
C MET A 176 10.63 5.06 -15.80
N VAL A 177 9.87 4.28 -15.01
CA VAL A 177 8.53 4.68 -14.54
C VAL A 177 8.61 5.96 -13.71
N GLN A 178 9.53 6.03 -12.74
CA GLN A 178 9.71 7.24 -11.93
C GLN A 178 10.08 8.47 -12.78
N ARG A 179 10.94 8.31 -13.81
CA ARG A 179 11.25 9.41 -14.75
C ARG A 179 10.00 9.92 -15.48
N ARG A 180 9.10 9.00 -15.89
CA ARG A 180 7.84 9.38 -16.54
C ARG A 180 6.91 10.12 -15.58
N ILE A 181 6.86 9.73 -14.31
CA ILE A 181 6.15 10.51 -13.27
C ILE A 181 6.69 11.94 -13.19
N TYR A 182 8.01 12.11 -13.07
CA TYR A 182 8.61 13.45 -13.02
C TYR A 182 8.28 14.29 -14.25
N GLN A 183 8.24 13.68 -15.44
CA GLN A 183 7.87 14.36 -16.68
C GLN A 183 6.42 14.84 -16.68
N GLU A 184 5.46 14.01 -16.23
CA GLU A 184 4.06 14.41 -16.14
C GLU A 184 3.85 15.55 -15.13
N ILE A 185 4.53 15.47 -13.98
CA ILE A 185 4.50 16.53 -12.97
C ILE A 185 5.05 17.83 -13.56
N ALA A 186 6.24 17.78 -14.20
CA ALA A 186 6.86 18.95 -14.81
C ALA A 186 5.95 19.57 -15.90
N GLN A 187 5.40 18.76 -16.81
CA GLN A 187 4.51 19.24 -17.85
C GLN A 187 3.25 19.90 -17.30
N THR A 188 2.71 19.37 -16.20
CA THR A 188 1.51 19.95 -15.58
C THR A 188 1.82 21.26 -14.88
N LEU A 189 2.97 21.33 -14.18
CA LEU A 189 3.45 22.58 -13.60
C LEU A 189 3.68 23.63 -14.69
N ASP A 190 4.31 23.27 -15.80
CA ASP A 190 4.53 24.20 -16.92
C ASP A 190 3.20 24.70 -17.49
N ARG A 191 2.18 23.85 -17.63
CA ARG A 191 0.85 24.28 -18.10
C ARG A 191 0.15 25.20 -17.09
N GLY A 192 0.24 24.92 -15.80
CA GLY A 192 -0.38 25.72 -14.74
C GLY A 192 0.33 27.05 -14.47
N LEU A 193 1.66 27.11 -14.63
CA LEU A 193 2.46 28.33 -14.46
C LEU A 193 2.38 29.26 -15.69
N ASN A 194 2.01 28.73 -16.84
CA ASN A 194 1.79 29.50 -18.07
C ASN A 194 0.35 30.03 -18.21
N VAL A 195 -0.52 29.80 -17.23
CA VAL A 195 -1.77 30.56 -17.09
C VAL A 195 -1.43 31.90 -16.45
N ARG A 196 -0.99 32.86 -17.26
CA ARG A 196 -0.87 34.28 -16.91
C ARG A 196 -1.77 35.11 -17.81
#